data_AF-A0A1T1NLY5-F1
#
_entry.id   AF-A0A1T1NLY5-F1
#
_cell.length_a   1.000
_cell.length_b   1.000
_cell.length_c   1.000
_cell.angle_alpha   90.00
_cell.angle_beta   90.00
_cell.angle_gamma   90.00
#
_symmetry.space_group_name_H-M   'P 1'
#
loop_
_entity.id
_entity.type
_entity.pdbx_description
1 polymer ?
#
loop_
_entity_poly.entity_id
_entity_poly.type
_entity_poly.pdbx_seq_one_letter_code
_entity_poly.pdbx_strand_id
1 'polypeptide(L)'
;MNLALTMYRDAASARYQQLVVCSNDSDIEPVLAAIREDFPTIVLGVVTPRRPPVDGESDRRVSVSLSSRADWTRQYILDSELAAAQLPERVRKPGKPIDKPAHW
;
A
#
# COMPACT_ATOMS: atom_id res chain seq x y z
N MET A 1 -11.56 1.80 12.82
CA MET A 1 -10.37 1.61 12.00
C MET A 1 -9.68 0.30 12.39
N ASN A 2 -9.72 -0.74 11.54
CA ASN A 2 -9.14 -2.07 11.84
C ASN A 2 -7.69 -2.22 11.34
N LEU A 3 -7.29 -1.41 10.36
CA LEU A 3 -6.00 -1.52 9.70
C LEU A 3 -4.82 -1.24 10.65
N ALA A 4 -4.85 -0.14 11.38
CA ALA A 4 -3.79 0.22 12.33
C ALA A 4 -3.56 -0.87 13.39
N LEU A 5 -4.64 -1.37 14.01
CA LEU A 5 -4.53 -2.45 14.99
C LEU A 5 -3.96 -3.74 14.38
N THR A 6 -4.37 -4.07 13.15
CA THR A 6 -3.88 -5.25 12.43
C THR A 6 -2.39 -5.12 12.13
N MET A 7 -1.96 -3.97 11.58
CA MET A 7 -0.54 -3.69 11.29
C MET A 7 0.34 -3.86 12.53
N TYR A 8 -0.10 -3.32 13.67
CA TYR A 8 0.66 -3.42 14.91
C TYR A 8 0.69 -4.87 15.45
N ARG A 9 -0.44 -5.59 15.40
CA ARG A 9 -0.50 -7.00 15.81
C ARG A 9 0.36 -7.89 14.91
N ASP A 10 0.42 -7.59 13.63
CA ASP A 10 1.27 -8.27 12.66
C ASP A 10 2.74 -7.99 12.97
N ALA A 11 3.12 -6.76 13.33
CA ALA A 11 4.47 -6.41 13.73
C ALA A 11 4.93 -7.21 14.95
N ALA A 12 4.05 -7.33 15.94
CA ALA A 12 4.28 -8.15 17.13
C ALA A 12 4.38 -9.67 16.84
N SER A 13 3.97 -10.13 15.64
CA SER A 13 4.01 -11.56 15.30
C SER A 13 5.40 -12.09 14.99
N ALA A 14 6.36 -11.21 14.65
CA ALA A 14 7.72 -11.55 14.23
C ALA A 14 7.81 -12.53 13.03
N ARG A 15 6.76 -12.61 12.19
CA ARG A 15 6.69 -13.56 11.05
C ARG A 15 7.22 -13.00 9.73
N TYR A 16 7.69 -11.75 9.72
CA TYR A 16 8.18 -11.07 8.53
C TYR A 16 9.26 -10.06 8.91
N GLN A 17 10.01 -9.60 7.91
CA GLN A 17 11.06 -8.60 8.07
C GLN A 17 10.68 -7.25 7.46
N GLN A 18 9.59 -7.22 6.67
CA GLN A 18 9.11 -6.01 6.02
C GLN A 18 7.58 -5.92 6.05
N LEU A 19 7.06 -4.75 6.43
CA LEU A 19 5.66 -4.38 6.28
C LEU A 19 5.56 -3.34 5.17
N VAL A 20 4.71 -3.59 4.17
CA VAL A 20 4.43 -2.65 3.09
C VAL A 20 2.95 -2.28 3.11
N VAL A 21 2.65 -0.98 3.16
CA VAL A 21 1.29 -0.46 3.08
C VAL A 21 1.09 0.33 1.79
N CYS A 22 0.04 0.00 1.05
CA CYS A 22 -0.37 0.73 -0.14
C CYS A 22 -1.50 1.71 0.23
N SER A 23 -1.15 2.95 0.59
CA SER A 23 -2.09 3.97 1.05
C SER A 23 -1.53 5.38 0.91
N ASN A 24 -2.41 6.39 0.79
CA ASN A 24 -2.09 7.81 0.98
C ASN A 24 -2.89 8.44 2.13
N ASP A 25 -3.50 7.60 2.97
CA ASP A 25 -4.32 8.01 4.12
C ASP A 25 -3.42 8.37 5.30
N SER A 26 -3.43 9.64 5.72
CA SER A 26 -2.62 10.11 6.85
C SER A 26 -2.97 9.46 8.18
N ASP A 27 -4.16 8.86 8.31
CA ASP A 27 -4.60 8.27 9.57
C ASP A 27 -3.74 7.05 10.00
N ILE A 28 -2.95 6.46 9.08
CA ILE A 28 -2.02 5.37 9.41
C ILE A 28 -0.65 5.85 9.92
N GLU A 29 -0.37 7.16 9.91
CA GLU A 29 0.90 7.69 10.42
C GLU A 29 1.21 7.25 11.86
N PRO A 30 0.27 7.29 12.83
CA PRO A 30 0.55 6.92 14.21
C PRO A 30 1.00 5.47 14.36
N VAL A 31 0.44 4.54 13.56
CA VAL A 31 0.85 3.13 13.63
C VAL A 31 2.21 2.90 12.99
N LEU A 32 2.56 3.60 11.91
CA LEU A 32 3.90 3.52 11.33
C LEU A 32 4.94 4.04 12.32
N ALA A 33 4.65 5.13 13.02
CA ALA A 33 5.50 5.66 14.07
C ALA A 33 5.69 4.64 15.21
N ALA A 34 4.60 4.06 15.72
CA ALA A 34 4.66 3.06 16.79
C ALA A 34 5.43 1.80 16.38
N ILE A 35 5.22 1.28 15.17
CA ILE A 35 5.94 0.09 14.70
C ILE A 35 7.43 0.37 14.57
N ARG A 36 7.81 1.54 14.06
CA ARG A 36 9.21 1.93 13.92
C ARG A 36 9.92 2.05 15.26
N GLU A 37 9.21 2.49 16.30
CA GLU A 37 9.73 2.61 17.66
C GLU A 37 9.85 1.25 18.35
N ASP A 38 8.79 0.45 18.33
CA ASP A 38 8.70 -0.81 19.07
C ASP A 38 9.39 -1.98 18.38
N PHE A 39 9.49 -1.95 17.05
CA PHE A 39 10.02 -3.03 16.22
C PHE A 39 11.04 -2.51 15.19
N PRO A 40 12.18 -1.94 15.62
CA PRO A 40 13.14 -1.25 14.75
C PRO A 40 13.84 -2.15 13.72
N THR A 41 13.66 -3.47 13.81
CA THR A 41 14.18 -4.45 12.84
C THR A 41 13.23 -4.67 11.65
N ILE A 42 11.99 -4.19 11.72
CA ILE A 42 11.02 -4.29 10.63
C ILE A 42 11.24 -3.14 9.66
N VAL A 43 11.48 -3.47 8.39
CA VAL A 43 11.51 -2.48 7.32
C VAL A 43 10.09 -2.01 6.98
N LEU A 44 9.86 -0.71 6.98
CA LEU A 44 8.59 -0.08 6.65
C LEU A 44 8.61 0.49 5.23
N GLY A 45 7.66 0.03 4.40
CA GLY A 45 7.45 0.52 3.04
C GLY A 45 6.09 1.18 2.87
N VAL A 46 6.05 2.33 2.19
CA VAL A 46 4.80 2.99 1.80
C VAL A 46 4.72 3.08 0.28
N VAL A 47 3.59 2.67 -0.29
CA VAL A 47 3.25 2.83 -1.71
C VAL A 47 2.03 3.72 -1.81
N THR A 48 2.16 4.87 -2.48
CA THR A 48 1.03 5.76 -2.73
C THR A 48 0.26 5.28 -3.98
N PRO A 49 -1.02 4.87 -3.87
CA PRO A 49 -1.79 4.35 -5.00
C PRO A 49 -2.30 5.49 -5.89
N ARG A 50 -1.39 6.12 -6.63
CA ARG A 50 -1.71 7.19 -7.58
C ARG A 50 -0.95 7.02 -8.89
N ARG A 51 -1.46 7.66 -9.94
CA ARG A 51 -0.77 7.79 -11.22
C ARG A 51 0.46 8.72 -11.10
N PRO A 52 1.43 8.60 -12.02
CA PRO A 52 2.53 9.56 -12.11
C PRO A 52 2.01 10.99 -12.26
N PRO A 53 2.71 11.99 -11.72
CA PRO A 53 2.35 13.38 -11.95
C PRO A 53 2.41 13.71 -13.45
N VAL A 54 1.43 14.46 -13.93
CA VAL A 54 1.39 15.01 -15.29
C VAL A 54 1.60 16.53 -15.18
N ASP A 55 2.49 17.08 -16.01
CA ASP A 55 2.77 18.51 -16.01
C ASP A 55 1.49 19.32 -16.22
N GLY A 56 1.21 20.24 -15.30
CA GLY A 56 0.02 21.11 -15.35
C GLY A 56 -1.22 20.58 -14.63
N GLU A 57 -1.21 19.35 -14.10
CA GLU A 57 -2.30 18.83 -13.26
C GLU A 57 -2.07 19.11 -11.77
N SER A 58 -3.16 19.25 -11.00
CA SER A 58 -3.05 19.42 -9.55
C SER A 58 -2.53 18.13 -8.93
N ASP A 59 -1.33 18.20 -8.37
CA ASP A 59 -0.69 17.06 -7.74
C ASP A 59 -1.51 16.64 -6.52
N ARG A 60 -2.14 15.46 -6.56
CA ARG A 60 -2.62 14.80 -5.35
C ARG A 60 -1.38 14.51 -4.50
N ARG A 61 -1.13 15.41 -3.55
CA ARG A 61 0.08 15.41 -2.74
C ARG A 61 0.27 14.04 -2.08
N VAL A 62 1.45 13.49 -2.28
CA VAL A 62 1.95 12.37 -1.49
C VAL A 62 2.00 12.85 -0.04
N SER A 63 1.50 12.03 0.89
CA SER A 63 1.62 12.36 2.31
C SER A 63 3.10 12.38 2.71
N VAL A 64 3.62 13.58 2.96
CA VAL A 64 4.97 13.81 3.46
C VAL A 64 5.16 13.12 4.82
N SER A 65 4.10 13.11 5.64
CA SER A 65 4.16 12.52 6.96
C SER A 65 4.21 10.99 6.92
N LEU A 66 3.54 10.33 5.97
CA LEU A 66 3.72 8.89 5.78
C LEU A 66 5.14 8.57 5.29
N SER A 67 5.65 9.38 4.37
CA SER A 67 6.98 9.18 3.78
C SER A 67 8.09 9.28 4.82
N SER A 68 7.94 10.14 5.83
CA SER A 68 8.94 10.31 6.90
C SER A 68 8.92 9.20 7.95
N ARG A 69 7.88 8.35 7.98
CA ARG A 69 7.78 7.19 8.90
C ARG A 69 8.19 5.87 8.26
N ALA A 70 8.48 5.85 6.96
CA ALA A 70 8.87 4.66 6.21
C ALA A 70 10.37 4.67 5.89
N ASP A 71 10.97 3.48 5.80
CA ASP A 71 12.35 3.32 5.33
C ASP A 71 12.47 3.56 3.83
N TRP A 72 11.40 3.27 3.08
CA TRP A 72 11.29 3.62 1.67
C TRP A 72 9.86 3.99 1.30
N THR A 73 9.73 4.89 0.33
CA THR A 73 8.44 5.31 -0.20
C THR A 73 8.44 5.26 -1.72
N ARG A 74 7.37 4.70 -2.27
CA ARG A 74 7.05 4.73 -3.68
C ARG A 74 5.90 5.72 -3.91
N GLN A 75 6.19 6.83 -4.58
CA GLN A 75 5.29 7.98 -4.68
C GLN A 75 4.12 7.81 -5.66
N TYR A 76 4.22 6.87 -6.61
CA TYR A 76 3.20 6.58 -7.62
C TYR A 76 3.42 5.19 -8.22
N ILE A 77 2.41 4.67 -8.91
CA ILE A 77 2.44 3.42 -9.66
C ILE A 77 2.34 3.76 -11.15
N LEU A 78 3.21 3.20 -11.99
CA LEU A 78 3.20 3.42 -13.43
C LEU A 78 2.01 2.71 -14.07
N ASP A 79 1.49 3.29 -15.16
CA ASP A 79 0.41 2.67 -15.93
C ASP A 79 0.82 1.31 -16.50
N SER A 80 2.10 1.12 -16.86
CA SER A 80 2.63 -0.16 -17.34
C SER A 80 2.62 -1.24 -16.26
N GLU A 81 2.85 -0.89 -15.00
CA GLU A 81 2.80 -1.83 -13.88
C GLU A 81 1.36 -2.18 -13.53
N LEU A 82 0.45 -1.20 -13.55
CA LEU A 82 -0.98 -1.45 -13.39
C LEU A 82 -1.49 -2.38 -14.48
N ALA A 83 -1.06 -2.19 -15.73
CA ALA A 83 -1.41 -3.06 -16.84
C ALA A 83 -0.84 -4.49 -16.67
N ALA A 84 0.39 -4.62 -16.17
CA ALA A 84 1.02 -5.91 -15.92
C ALA A 84 0.44 -6.66 -14.70
N ALA A 85 -0.14 -5.94 -13.73
CA ALA A 85 -0.70 -6.49 -12.49
C ALA A 85 -2.20 -6.86 -12.58
N GLN A 86 -2.78 -6.86 -13.78
CA GLN A 86 -4.19 -7.24 -13.95
C GLN A 86 -4.40 -8.73 -13.65
N LEU A 87 -5.53 -9.05 -13.01
CA LEU A 87 -5.98 -10.44 -12.89
C LEU A 87 -6.35 -11.00 -14.28
N PRO A 88 -6.29 -12.33 -14.48
CA PRO A 88 -6.79 -12.95 -15.70
C PRO A 88 -8.26 -12.63 -15.95
N GLU A 89 -8.69 -12.67 -17.21
CA GLU A 89 -10.09 -12.48 -17.62
C GLU A 89 -11.07 -13.40 -16.87
N ARG A 90 -10.61 -14.60 -16.49
CA ARG A 90 -11.37 -15.54 -15.66
C ARG A 90 -10.54 -15.99 -14.45
N VAL A 91 -11.02 -15.66 -13.25
CA VAL A 91 -10.44 -16.12 -11.98
C VAL A 91 -11.20 -17.35 -11.48
N ARG A 92 -10.50 -18.48 -11.39
CA ARG A 92 -11.06 -19.72 -10.83
C ARG A 92 -11.02 -19.67 -9.31
N LYS A 93 -12.13 -20.00 -8.67
CA LYS A 93 -12.27 -20.17 -7.21
C LYS A 93 -13.19 -21.36 -6.92
N PRO A 94 -13.22 -21.90 -5.70
CA PRO A 94 -14.24 -22.88 -5.32
C PRO A 94 -15.66 -22.34 -5.62
N GLY A 95 -16.43 -23.09 -6.41
CA GLY A 95 -17.75 -22.67 -6.90
C GLY A 95 -17.69 -21.96 -8.27
N LYS A 96 -18.53 -20.93 -8.45
CA LYS A 96 -18.66 -20.23 -9.73
C LYS A 96 -17.40 -19.36 -9.99
N PRO A 97 -16.77 -19.47 -11.18
CA PRO A 97 -15.66 -18.60 -11.55
C PRO A 97 -16.13 -17.15 -11.68
N ILE A 98 -15.19 -16.21 -11.51
CA ILE A 98 -15.44 -14.78 -11.71
C ILE A 98 -14.86 -14.40 -13.06
N ASP A 99 -15.71 -13.89 -13.93
CA ASP A 99 -15.32 -13.33 -15.22
C ASP A 99 -15.21 -11.82 -15.09
N LYS A 100 -14.18 -11.25 -15.73
CA LYS A 100 -14.01 -9.81 -15.81
C LYS A 100 -15.21 -9.21 -16.58
N PRO A 101 -15.90 -8.19 -16.03
CA PRO A 101 -16.99 -7.54 -16.73
C PRO A 101 -16.46 -6.74 -17.92
N ALA A 102 -17.29 -6.62 -18.96
CA ALA A 102 -16.93 -5.88 -20.18
C ALA A 102 -16.70 -4.38 -19.95
N HIS A 103 -17.18 -3.84 -18.81
CA HIS A 103 -16.92 -2.48 -18.34
C HIS A 103 -16.47 -2.54 -16.87
N TRP A 104 -15.56 -1.62 -16.51
CA TRP A 104 -15.08 -1.37 -15.14
C TRP A 104 -15.45 0.05 -14.73
#